data_AF-A0A4U9IU95-F1
#
_entry.id   AF-A0A4U9IU95-F1
#
_cell.length_a   1.000
_cell.length_b   1.000
_cell.length_c   1.000
_cell.angle_alpha   90.00
_cell.angle_beta   90.00
_cell.angle_gamma   90.00
#
_symmetry.space_group_name_H-M   'P 1'
#
loop_
_entity.id
_entity.type
_entity.pdbx_description
1 polymer ?
#
loop_
_entity_poly.entity_id
_entity_poly.type
_entity_poly.pdbx_seq_one_letter_code
_entity_poly.pdbx_strand_id
1 'polypeptide(L)'
;MSKKPIFSREGANVSIIENGNTVEAVEGPYGEEGMIVQQFYQLPKYGDSYMLIGSWLINDQPAGIGIREDRALITQDLSRFYPHIFVE
;
A
#
# COMPACT_ATOMS: atom_id res chain seq x y z
N MET A 1 -5.49 10.61 -7.32
CA MET A 1 -4.34 10.95 -6.47
C MET A 1 -4.49 10.27 -5.12
N SER A 2 -3.40 10.05 -4.38
CA SER A 2 -3.46 9.59 -3.00
C SER A 2 -2.85 10.62 -2.05
N LYS A 3 -3.52 10.85 -0.92
CA LYS A 3 -2.98 11.66 0.19
C LYS A 3 -2.45 10.71 1.26
N LYS A 4 -1.25 10.99 1.75
CA LYS A 4 -0.54 10.14 2.71
C LYS A 4 0.16 11.01 3.75
N PRO A 5 -0.07 10.82 5.06
CA PRO A 5 0.69 11.57 6.06
C PRO A 5 2.17 11.22 6.02
N ILE A 6 3.02 12.20 6.32
CA ILE A 6 4.49 12.09 6.17
C ILE A 6 5.06 10.94 7.01
N PHE A 7 4.56 10.75 8.24
CA PHE A 7 5.01 9.69 9.15
C PHE A 7 4.06 8.51 9.26
N SER A 8 3.07 8.41 8.37
CA SER A 8 2.16 7.27 8.35
C SER A 8 2.87 5.97 8.00
N ARG A 9 2.34 4.87 8.54
CA ARG A 9 2.76 3.50 8.27
C ARG A 9 1.53 2.63 8.11
N GLU A 10 1.70 1.44 7.53
CA GLU A 10 0.67 0.40 7.49
C GLU A 10 -0.67 0.83 6.85
N GLY A 11 -0.63 1.80 5.92
CA GLY A 11 -1.83 2.28 5.23
C GLY A 11 -2.73 3.22 6.06
N ALA A 12 -2.38 3.52 7.31
CA ALA A 12 -3.16 4.38 8.18
C ALA A 12 -3.26 5.82 7.65
N ASN A 13 -4.47 6.41 7.73
CA ASN A 13 -4.77 7.78 7.28
C ASN A 13 -4.52 8.06 5.80
N VAL A 14 -4.33 7.02 4.98
CA VAL A 14 -4.22 7.14 3.53
C VAL A 14 -5.62 7.34 2.95
N SER A 15 -5.74 8.22 1.95
CA SER A 15 -6.96 8.36 1.15
C SER A 15 -6.65 8.36 -0.34
N ILE A 16 -7.56 7.79 -1.11
CA ILE A 16 -7.53 7.75 -2.58
C ILE A 16 -8.65 8.64 -3.08
N ILE A 17 -8.30 9.55 -3.99
CA ILE A 17 -9.19 10.55 -4.56
C ILE A 17 -9.19 10.41 -6.08
N GLU A 18 -10.36 10.18 -6.66
CA GLU A 18 -10.60 10.10 -8.11
C GLU A 18 -11.67 11.11 -8.51
N ASN A 19 -11.39 11.92 -9.53
CA ASN A 19 -12.31 12.96 -10.03
C ASN A 19 -12.86 13.89 -8.93
N GLY A 20 -12.03 14.20 -7.92
CA GLY A 20 -12.39 15.04 -6.78
C GLY A 20 -13.14 14.32 -5.65
N ASN A 21 -13.50 13.05 -5.83
CA ASN A 21 -14.22 12.25 -4.83
C ASN A 21 -13.26 11.31 -4.10
N THR A 22 -13.40 11.20 -2.78
CA THR A 22 -12.73 10.15 -1.99
C THR A 22 -13.36 8.81 -2.30
N VAL A 23 -12.60 7.90 -2.90
CA VAL A 23 -13.05 6.53 -3.23
C VAL A 23 -12.67 5.52 -2.16
N GLU A 24 -11.60 5.78 -1.40
CA GLU A 24 -11.21 4.99 -0.24
C GLU A 24 -10.47 5.87 0.78
N ALA A 25 -10.67 5.60 2.06
CA ALA A 25 -9.95 6.23 3.14
C ALA A 25 -9.84 5.27 4.33
N VAL A 26 -8.67 5.25 4.97
CA VAL A 26 -8.40 4.45 6.17
C VAL A 26 -8.20 5.40 7.36
N GLU A 27 -8.76 5.09 8.51
CA GLU A 27 -8.58 5.87 9.74
C GLU A 27 -7.22 5.59 10.41
N GLY A 28 -6.83 6.40 11.39
CA GLY A 28 -5.60 6.19 12.15
C GLY A 28 -5.12 7.43 12.89
N PRO A 29 -3.98 7.34 13.60
CA PRO A 29 -3.47 8.40 14.47
C PRO A 29 -2.60 9.46 13.75
N TYR A 30 -2.37 9.34 12.44
CA TYR A 30 -1.42 10.18 11.71
C TYR A 30 -2.08 11.39 11.03
N GLY A 31 -1.32 12.49 10.87
CA GLY A 31 -1.75 13.63 10.04
C GLY A 31 -1.33 15.00 10.54
N GLU A 32 -0.87 15.12 11.80
CA GLU A 32 -0.50 16.42 12.40
C GLU A 32 0.64 17.11 11.65
N GLU A 33 1.56 16.32 11.09
CA GLU A 33 2.75 16.80 10.38
C GLU A 33 2.47 17.18 8.92
N GLY A 34 1.21 17.03 8.50
CA GLY A 34 0.78 17.25 7.13
C GLY A 34 0.87 16.00 6.27
N MET A 35 0.60 16.18 4.98
CA MET A 35 0.44 15.10 4.01
C MET A 35 1.18 15.41 2.72
N ILE A 36 1.64 14.36 2.07
CA ILE A 36 2.06 14.43 0.67
C ILE A 36 0.93 14.00 -0.25
N VAL A 37 0.98 14.48 -1.49
CA VAL A 37 0.12 14.02 -2.58
C VAL A 37 0.97 13.23 -3.55
N GLN A 38 0.56 12.00 -3.82
CA GLN A 38 1.16 11.16 -4.85
C GLN A 38 0.13 10.92 -5.97
N GLN A 39 0.59 10.80 -7.21
CA GLN A 39 -0.25 10.25 -8.27
C GLN A 39 -0.74 8.86 -7.83
N PHE A 40 -2.05 8.64 -7.93
CA PHE A 40 -2.61 7.33 -7.60
C PHE A 40 -2.29 6.37 -8.74
N TYR A 41 -1.79 5.20 -8.37
CA TYR A 41 -1.58 4.09 -9.28
C TYR A 41 -2.15 2.86 -8.60
N GLN A 42 -3.23 2.32 -9.18
CA GLN A 42 -3.92 1.18 -8.61
C GLN A 42 -3.02 -0.06 -8.67
N LEU A 43 -2.99 -0.83 -7.59
CA LEU A 43 -2.29 -2.11 -7.56
C LEU A 43 -2.95 -3.11 -8.54
N PRO A 44 -2.17 -4.01 -9.16
CA PRO A 44 -2.72 -5.09 -9.95
C PRO A 44 -3.75 -5.88 -9.15
N LYS A 45 -4.90 -6.19 -9.76
CA LYS A 45 -5.97 -6.96 -9.14
C LYS A 45 -5.99 -8.38 -9.68
N TYR A 46 -5.88 -9.36 -8.79
CA TYR A 46 -6.03 -10.78 -9.09
C TYR A 46 -7.24 -11.30 -8.32
N GLY A 47 -8.27 -11.74 -9.04
CA GLY A 47 -9.55 -12.12 -8.42
C GLY A 47 -10.16 -10.94 -7.64
N ASP A 48 -10.37 -11.13 -6.34
CA ASP A 48 -10.91 -10.11 -5.43
C ASP A 48 -9.83 -9.28 -4.71
N SER A 49 -8.55 -9.51 -5.02
CA SER A 49 -7.43 -9.05 -4.21
C SER A 49 -6.46 -8.16 -4.99
N TYR A 50 -6.02 -7.08 -4.35
CA TYR A 50 -5.03 -6.13 -4.85
C TYR A 50 -3.64 -6.51 -4.33
N MET A 51 -2.70 -6.72 -5.24
CA MET A 51 -1.40 -7.30 -4.95
C MET A 51 -0.28 -6.25 -4.86
N LEU A 52 0.49 -6.30 -3.78
CA LEU A 52 1.67 -5.50 -3.53
C LEU A 52 2.91 -6.39 -3.44
N ILE A 53 4.01 -5.97 -4.07
CA ILE A 53 5.33 -6.58 -3.90
C ILE A 53 6.14 -5.73 -2.93
N GLY A 54 6.64 -6.35 -1.86
CA GLY A 54 7.68 -5.78 -1.00
C GLY A 54 9.03 -6.35 -1.39
N SER A 55 10.04 -5.50 -1.63
CA SER A 55 11.43 -5.90 -1.87
C SER A 55 12.28 -5.58 -0.65
N TRP A 56 12.96 -6.58 -0.12
CA TRP A 56 13.81 -6.45 1.06
C TRP A 56 15.26 -6.15 0.65
N LEU A 57 15.87 -5.21 1.38
CA LEU A 57 17.29 -4.94 1.32
C LEU A 57 17.95 -5.42 2.61
N ILE A 58 19.10 -6.09 2.51
CA ILE A 58 20.04 -6.28 3.62
C ILE A 58 21.18 -5.31 3.38
N ASN A 59 21.29 -4.31 4.25
CA ASN A 59 22.04 -3.07 3.98
C ASN A 59 21.51 -2.41 2.69
N ASP A 60 22.33 -2.33 1.65
CA ASP A 60 22.05 -1.72 0.35
C ASP A 60 21.83 -2.77 -0.76
N GLN A 61 21.83 -4.07 -0.43
CA GLN A 61 21.73 -5.17 -1.39
C GLN A 61 20.34 -5.83 -1.36
N PRO A 62 19.73 -6.13 -2.52
CA PRO A 62 18.47 -6.85 -2.59
C PRO A 62 18.64 -8.30 -2.09
N ALA A 63 17.74 -8.72 -1.20
CA ALA A 63 17.86 -9.99 -0.49
C ALA A 63 16.60 -10.87 -0.56
N GLY A 64 15.52 -10.39 -1.16
CA GLY A 64 14.30 -11.17 -1.34
C GLY A 64 13.08 -10.30 -1.58
N ILE A 65 11.97 -10.95 -1.92
CA ILE A 65 10.67 -10.29 -2.06
C ILE A 65 9.62 -10.98 -1.19
N GLY A 66 8.53 -10.28 -0.95
CA GLY A 66 7.30 -10.83 -0.38
C GLY A 66 6.10 -10.28 -1.13
N ILE A 67 5.02 -11.06 -1.15
CA ILE A 67 3.74 -10.64 -1.74
C ILE A 67 2.75 -10.38 -0.61
N ARG A 68 2.08 -9.23 -0.66
CA ARG A 68 0.94 -8.93 0.20
C ARG A 68 -0.30 -8.71 -0.64
N GLU A 69 -1.43 -9.15 -0.15
CA GLU A 69 -2.72 -8.87 -0.78
C GLU A 69 -3.77 -8.37 0.20
N ASP A 70 -4.57 -7.43 -0.27
CA ASP A 70 -5.76 -6.94 0.42
C ASP A 70 -6.97 -6.91 -0.51
N ARG A 71 -8.19 -6.98 0.03
CA ARG A 71 -9.42 -6.77 -0.75
C ARG A 71 -9.70 -5.28 -0.96
N ALA A 72 -9.16 -4.43 -0.11
CA ALA A 72 -9.22 -2.98 -0.19
C ALA A 72 -8.11 -2.42 -1.10
N LEU A 73 -8.30 -1.21 -1.64
CA LEU A 73 -7.30 -0.56 -2.49
C LEU A 73 -6.04 -0.16 -1.69
N ILE A 74 -6.20 0.07 -0.38
CA ILE A 74 -5.12 0.42 0.53
C ILE A 74 -4.68 -0.84 1.28
N THR A 75 -3.44 -1.27 1.07
CA THR A 75 -2.80 -2.33 1.88
C THR A 75 -2.60 -1.83 3.31
N GLN A 76 -3.07 -2.62 4.28
CA GLN A 76 -3.08 -2.32 5.72
C GLN A 76 -2.14 -3.22 6.52
N ASP A 77 -2.06 -3.03 7.84
CA ASP A 77 -1.22 -3.85 8.73
C ASP A 77 -1.57 -5.34 8.65
N LEU A 78 -2.86 -5.68 8.72
CA LEU A 78 -3.36 -7.06 8.72
C LEU A 78 -3.51 -7.65 7.30
N SER A 79 -3.09 -6.96 6.25
CA SER A 79 -3.11 -7.53 4.89
C SER A 79 -2.28 -8.80 4.85
N ARG A 80 -2.82 -9.80 4.17
CA ARG A 80 -2.32 -11.17 4.15
C ARG A 80 -0.95 -11.23 3.48
N PHE A 81 -0.05 -12.01 4.05
CA PHE A 81 1.17 -12.42 3.36
C PHE A 81 0.87 -13.63 2.49
N TYR A 82 1.21 -13.55 1.21
CA TYR A 82 0.94 -14.61 0.24
C TYR A 82 2.20 -15.42 -0.06
N PRO A 83 2.13 -16.77 0.03
CA PRO A 83 3.21 -17.64 -0.41
C PRO A 83 3.53 -17.39 -1.88
N HIS A 84 4.81 -17.37 -2.21
CA HIS A 84 5.28 -17.23 -3.58
C HIS A 84 6.49 -18.13 -3.82
N ILE A 85 6.73 -18.44 -5.10
CA ILE A 85 7.89 -19.19 -5.57
C ILE A 85 8.45 -18.48 -6.80
N PHE A 86 9.75 -18.65 -7.03
CA PHE A 86 10.36 -18.31 -8.31
C PHE A 86 10.26 -19.53 -9.23
N VAL A 87 9.84 -19.30 -10.46
CA VAL A 87 9.78 -20.31 -11.52
C VAL A 87 10.71 -19.91 -12.65
N GLU A 88 11.35 -20.88 -13.29
CA GLU A 88 12.21 -20.70 -14.48
C GLU A 88 11.39 -20.67 -15.77
#